data_AF-A0A0E2DCR4-F1
#
_entry.id   AF-A0A0E2DCR4-F1
#
_cell.length_a   1.000
_cell.length_b   1.000
_cell.length_c   1.000
_cell.angle_alpha   90.00
_cell.angle_beta   90.00
_cell.angle_gamma   90.00
#
_symmetry.space_group_name_H-M   'P 1'
#
loop_
_entity.id
_entity.type
_entity.pdbx_description
1 polymer ?
#
loop_
_entity_poly.entity_id
_entity_poly.type
_entity_poly.pdbx_seq_one_letter_code
_entity_poly.pdbx_strand_id
1 'polypeptide(L)'
;MTKELIHYILFFACIGTFKSGLFASELLFKSGEAFLIEEVNESADVVNVRWKGRQFRIPKSEIQRIDYSKKGPESSYNYSEFRLTDGSQVRGIIVETKKDKLVFRTELGFVEIEKSKIQNLNENSLEKESPNLPDKYLSGRSGENLLYVGGSLFISNYNRTFSQKRSPGAGGAGLFIEKGFINHPLWFFGFLSEYSVAPGAQGSISFWNQSLYVGKQLGASAPYFLFGGGVTSVQWKNDSR
;
A
#
# COMPACT_ATOMS: atom_id res chain seq x y z
N MET A 1 -22.35 44.06 20.23
CA MET A 1 -22.15 43.16 19.07
C MET A 1 -23.39 43.24 18.20
N THR A 2 -23.28 43.78 16.99
CA THR A 2 -24.42 44.15 16.13
C THR A 2 -25.09 42.90 15.53
N LYS A 3 -26.42 42.93 15.37
CA LYS A 3 -27.23 41.80 14.84
C LYS A 3 -26.75 41.31 13.46
N GLU A 4 -26.14 42.20 12.69
CA GLU A 4 -25.45 41.92 11.42
C GLU A 4 -24.32 40.90 11.58
N LEU A 5 -23.46 41.06 12.59
CA LEU A 5 -22.31 40.18 12.82
C LEU A 5 -22.75 38.74 13.15
N ILE A 6 -23.86 38.59 13.88
CA ILE A 6 -24.43 37.28 14.23
C ILE A 6 -25.00 36.59 12.98
N HIS A 7 -25.60 37.34 12.05
CA HIS A 7 -26.07 36.78 10.77
C HIS A 7 -24.91 36.32 9.88
N TYR A 8 -23.81 37.07 9.80
CA TYR A 8 -22.63 36.66 9.04
C TYR A 8 -21.96 35.41 9.65
N ILE A 9 -21.89 35.30 10.98
CA ILE A 9 -21.34 34.11 11.66
C ILE A 9 -22.23 32.89 11.42
N LEU A 10 -23.56 33.03 11.48
CA LEU A 10 -24.50 31.95 11.17
C LEU A 10 -24.45 31.53 9.69
N PHE A 11 -24.29 32.48 8.78
CA PHE A 11 -24.17 32.19 7.34
C PHE A 11 -22.86 31.44 7.02
N PHE A 12 -21.73 31.84 7.61
CA PHE A 12 -20.46 31.12 7.46
C PHE A 12 -20.47 29.74 8.15
N ALA A 13 -21.17 29.59 9.28
CA ALA A 13 -21.32 28.30 9.95
C ALA A 13 -22.14 27.29 9.12
N CYS A 14 -23.12 27.75 8.34
CA CYS A 14 -23.92 26.90 7.45
C CYS A 14 -23.19 26.49 6.16
N ILE A 15 -22.22 27.27 5.69
CA ILE A 15 -21.42 26.91 4.50
C ILE A 15 -20.33 25.88 4.87
N GLY A 16 -19.86 25.87 6.12
CA GLY A 16 -18.85 24.93 6.62
C GLY A 16 -19.33 23.49 6.87
N THR A 17 -20.62 23.18 6.73
CA THR A 17 -21.18 21.84 7.04
C THR A 17 -21.57 21.02 5.82
N PHE A 18 -21.23 21.45 4.61
CA PHE A 18 -21.22 20.56 3.45
C PHE A 18 -20.04 19.59 3.55
N LYS A 19 -20.17 18.55 4.39
CA LYS A 19 -19.34 17.36 4.27
C LYS A 19 -19.60 16.76 2.89
N SER A 20 -18.63 16.90 2.01
CA SER A 20 -18.54 16.35 0.66
C SER A 20 -18.56 14.82 0.70
N GLY A 21 -19.72 14.22 0.91
CA GLY A 21 -19.97 12.78 0.84
C GLY A 21 -20.91 12.37 -0.32
N LEU A 22 -21.04 13.20 -1.35
CA LEU A 22 -22.07 13.03 -2.41
C LEU A 22 -21.68 12.06 -3.55
N PHE A 23 -20.47 11.47 -3.47
CA PHE A 23 -19.92 10.59 -4.50
C PHE A 23 -19.60 9.20 -3.96
N ALA A 24 -20.54 8.57 -3.26
CA ALA A 24 -20.36 7.15 -2.98
C ALA A 24 -20.53 6.33 -4.27
N SER A 25 -19.67 5.34 -4.49
CA SER A 25 -19.78 4.34 -5.56
C SER A 25 -19.67 2.94 -4.97
N GLU A 26 -20.37 1.95 -5.53
CA GLU A 26 -20.21 0.55 -5.12
C GLU A 26 -19.00 -0.06 -5.85
N LEU A 27 -18.01 -0.50 -5.09
CA LEU A 27 -16.93 -1.36 -5.55
C LEU A 27 -17.28 -2.81 -5.21
N LEU A 28 -17.40 -3.67 -6.23
CA LEU A 28 -17.65 -5.11 -6.07
C LEU A 28 -16.42 -5.90 -6.48
N PHE A 29 -15.92 -6.74 -5.58
CA PHE A 29 -14.85 -7.70 -5.84
C PHE A 29 -15.38 -8.99 -6.47
N LYS A 30 -14.50 -9.72 -7.16
CA LYS A 30 -14.81 -11.06 -7.68
C LYS A 30 -15.09 -12.08 -6.57
N SER A 31 -14.65 -11.81 -5.33
CA SER A 31 -14.98 -12.60 -4.14
C SER A 31 -16.45 -12.50 -3.72
N GLY A 32 -17.19 -11.51 -4.23
CA GLY A 32 -18.55 -11.17 -3.80
C GLY A 32 -18.60 -10.11 -2.69
N GLU A 33 -17.45 -9.65 -2.18
CA GLU A 33 -17.37 -8.55 -1.23
C GLU A 33 -17.64 -7.22 -1.93
N ALA A 34 -18.50 -6.39 -1.34
CA ALA A 34 -18.87 -5.09 -1.87
C ALA A 34 -18.66 -3.98 -0.84
N PHE A 35 -18.22 -2.82 -1.32
CA PHE A 35 -17.87 -1.65 -0.53
C PHE A 35 -18.46 -0.38 -1.15
N LEU A 36 -19.16 0.42 -0.35
CA LEU A 36 -19.59 1.77 -0.76
C LEU A 36 -18.49 2.78 -0.46
N ILE A 37 -17.66 3.09 -1.45
CA ILE A 37 -16.45 3.91 -1.31
C ILE A 37 -16.69 5.38 -1.67
N GLU A 38 -15.96 6.30 -1.03
CA GLU A 38 -16.17 7.75 -1.18
C GLU A 38 -15.60 8.35 -2.46
N GLU A 39 -14.51 7.78 -2.96
CA GLU A 39 -13.78 8.33 -4.10
C GLU A 39 -13.18 7.17 -4.90
N VAL A 40 -13.26 7.28 -6.22
CA VAL A 40 -12.71 6.32 -7.18
C VAL A 40 -11.89 7.07 -8.20
N ASN A 41 -10.61 6.71 -8.33
CA ASN A 41 -9.73 7.18 -9.37
C ASN A 41 -9.14 5.98 -10.11
N GLU A 42 -9.57 5.81 -11.36
CA GLU A 42 -9.13 4.73 -12.21
C GLU A 42 -7.84 5.06 -12.97
N SER A 43 -6.87 4.15 -12.88
CA SER A 43 -5.68 4.14 -13.72
C SER A 43 -5.75 2.97 -14.72
N ALA A 44 -4.67 2.75 -15.48
CA ALA A 44 -4.64 1.72 -16.52
C ALA A 44 -4.81 0.29 -15.97
N ASP A 45 -4.12 -0.03 -14.87
CA ASP A 45 -4.04 -1.37 -14.26
C ASP A 45 -4.66 -1.44 -12.87
N VAL A 46 -4.79 -0.30 -12.20
CA VAL A 46 -5.25 -0.18 -10.81
C VAL A 46 -6.40 0.80 -10.66
N VAL A 47 -7.12 0.68 -9.55
CA VAL A 47 -8.12 1.61 -9.09
C VAL A 47 -7.71 2.10 -7.71
N ASN A 48 -7.55 3.41 -7.57
CA ASN A 48 -7.31 4.05 -6.29
C ASN A 48 -8.66 4.42 -5.67
N VAL A 49 -8.89 4.00 -4.44
CA VAL A 49 -10.16 4.19 -3.74
C VAL A 49 -9.95 4.80 -2.38
N ARG A 50 -10.91 5.59 -1.91
CA ARG A 50 -10.94 6.09 -0.53
C ARG A 50 -12.03 5.38 0.28
N TRP A 51 -11.63 4.81 1.40
CA TRP A 51 -12.50 4.05 2.29
C TRP A 51 -12.13 4.29 3.75
N LYS A 52 -13.11 4.72 4.57
CA LYS A 52 -12.94 5.05 5.99
C LYS A 52 -11.78 6.02 6.22
N GLY A 53 -11.66 7.01 5.33
CA GLY A 53 -10.58 8.02 5.35
C GLY A 53 -9.19 7.51 4.96
N ARG A 54 -9.04 6.26 4.53
CA ARG A 54 -7.78 5.69 4.05
C ARG A 54 -7.80 5.51 2.54
N GLN A 55 -6.64 5.64 1.90
CA GLN A 55 -6.49 5.38 0.48
C GLN A 55 -6.05 3.93 0.26
N PHE A 56 -6.62 3.29 -0.75
CA PHE A 56 -6.27 1.94 -1.17
C PHE A 56 -6.02 1.89 -2.67
N ARG A 57 -5.06 1.08 -3.11
CA ARG A 57 -4.74 0.80 -4.51
C ARG A 57 -5.05 -0.66 -4.82
N ILE A 58 -6.08 -0.89 -5.63
CA ILE A 58 -6.64 -2.23 -5.89
C ILE A 58 -6.42 -2.59 -7.37
N PRO A 59 -5.85 -3.75 -7.70
CA PRO A 59 -5.71 -4.20 -9.09
C PRO A 59 -7.07 -4.42 -9.76
N LYS A 60 -7.23 -3.94 -11.00
CA LYS A 60 -8.47 -4.16 -11.79
C LYS A 60 -8.79 -5.64 -12.00
N SER A 61 -7.79 -6.51 -11.95
CA SER A 61 -7.96 -7.97 -12.03
C SER A 61 -8.78 -8.58 -10.90
N GLU A 62 -8.84 -7.93 -9.73
CA GLU A 62 -9.58 -8.42 -8.55
C GLU A 62 -10.99 -7.81 -8.45
N ILE A 63 -11.24 -6.74 -9.20
CA ILE A 63 -12.51 -6.02 -9.23
C ILE A 63 -13.45 -6.70 -10.23
N GLN A 64 -14.70 -6.90 -9.83
CA GLN A 64 -15.77 -7.39 -10.71
C GLN A 64 -16.47 -6.21 -11.42
N ARG A 65 -16.88 -5.18 -10.66
CA ARG A 65 -17.52 -3.97 -11.21
C ARG A 65 -17.38 -2.78 -10.25
N ILE A 66 -17.52 -1.58 -10.82
CA ILE A 66 -17.70 -0.33 -10.09
C ILE A 66 -19.01 0.30 -10.56
N ASP A 67 -19.95 0.51 -9.64
CA ASP A 67 -21.26 1.09 -9.91
C ASP A 67 -21.36 2.48 -9.28
N TYR A 68 -21.28 3.50 -10.14
CA TYR A 68 -21.37 4.92 -9.78
C TYR A 68 -22.80 5.40 -9.48
N SER A 69 -23.81 4.58 -9.77
CA SER A 69 -25.22 4.95 -9.52
C SER A 69 -25.61 4.76 -8.06
N LYS A 70 -24.93 3.85 -7.35
CA LYS A 70 -25.22 3.53 -5.95
C LYS A 70 -24.58 4.52 -5.00
N LYS A 71 -25.43 5.29 -4.33
CA LYS A 71 -25.02 6.27 -3.32
C LYS A 71 -25.43 5.83 -1.92
N GLY A 72 -24.60 6.15 -0.93
CA GLY A 72 -24.88 5.83 0.47
C GLY A 72 -23.70 6.11 1.38
N PRO A 73 -23.86 5.90 2.70
CA PRO A 73 -22.75 5.98 3.64
C PRO A 73 -21.74 4.85 3.38
N GLU A 74 -20.50 5.08 3.80
CA GLU A 74 -19.45 4.07 3.75
C GLU A 74 -19.90 2.81 4.53
N SER A 75 -20.16 1.74 3.78
CA SER A 75 -20.64 0.47 4.31
C SER A 75 -20.19 -0.69 3.43
N SER A 76 -20.03 -1.85 4.04
CA SER A 76 -19.52 -3.05 3.38
C SER A 76 -20.41 -4.23 3.66
N TYR A 77 -20.58 -5.06 2.65
CA TYR A 77 -21.49 -6.20 2.66
C TYR A 77 -21.01 -7.29 1.71
N ASN A 78 -21.54 -8.49 1.91
CA ASN A 78 -21.26 -9.65 1.09
C ASN A 78 -22.46 -9.97 0.21
N TYR A 79 -22.25 -10.02 -1.10
CA TYR A 79 -23.18 -10.67 -2.00
C TYR A 79 -23.10 -12.18 -1.79
N SER A 80 -24.26 -12.77 -1.54
CA SER A 80 -24.40 -14.20 -1.42
C SER A 80 -25.28 -14.71 -2.56
N GLU A 81 -24.90 -15.85 -3.13
CA GLU A 81 -25.64 -16.52 -4.18
C GLU A 81 -26.15 -17.85 -3.64
N PHE A 82 -27.46 -18.04 -3.69
CA PHE A 82 -28.13 -19.23 -3.18
C PHE A 82 -28.86 -19.93 -4.32
N ARG A 83 -28.71 -21.25 -4.37
CA ARG A 83 -29.51 -22.11 -5.25
C ARG A 83 -30.70 -22.65 -4.49
N LEU A 84 -31.89 -22.47 -5.05
CA LEU A 84 -33.13 -22.99 -4.51
C LEU A 84 -33.38 -24.43 -4.94
N THR A 85 -34.28 -25.11 -4.24
CA THR A 85 -34.65 -26.51 -4.50
C THR A 85 -35.25 -26.73 -5.88
N ASP A 86 -35.89 -25.71 -6.45
CA ASP A 86 -36.44 -25.71 -7.81
C ASP A 86 -35.36 -25.48 -8.89
N GLY A 87 -34.10 -25.30 -8.49
CA GLY A 87 -32.98 -25.04 -9.38
C GLY A 87 -32.77 -23.57 -9.73
N SER A 88 -33.66 -22.66 -9.31
CA SER A 88 -33.50 -21.22 -9.48
C SER A 88 -32.36 -20.68 -8.60
N GLN A 89 -31.84 -19.50 -8.96
CA GLN A 89 -30.74 -18.84 -8.25
C GLN A 89 -31.17 -17.46 -7.78
N VAL A 90 -30.87 -17.16 -6.52
CA VAL A 90 -31.12 -15.86 -5.91
C VAL A 90 -29.78 -15.26 -5.51
N ARG A 91 -29.48 -14.09 -6.08
CA ARG A 91 -28.31 -13.29 -5.74
C ARG A 91 -28.73 -12.05 -4.97
N GLY A 92 -28.21 -11.88 -3.77
CA GLY A 92 -28.58 -10.75 -2.92
C GLY A 92 -27.76 -10.64 -1.66
N ILE A 93 -28.12 -9.68 -0.83
CA ILE A 93 -27.50 -9.44 0.48
C ILE A 93 -28.46 -9.97 1.54
N ILE A 94 -27.97 -10.75 2.50
CA ILE A 94 -28.78 -11.18 3.64
C ILE A 94 -28.94 -9.98 4.57
N VAL A 95 -30.18 -9.57 4.84
CA VAL A 95 -30.49 -8.43 5.72
C VAL A 95 -31.02 -8.90 7.06
N GLU A 96 -31.79 -10.00 7.06
CA GLU A 96 -32.38 -10.54 8.27
C GLU A 96 -32.40 -12.07 8.24
N THR A 97 -31.98 -12.67 9.34
CA THR A 97 -32.04 -14.12 9.56
C THR A 97 -33.11 -14.41 10.60
N LYS A 98 -34.26 -14.92 10.17
CA LYS A 98 -35.31 -15.43 11.07
C LYS A 98 -35.07 -16.92 11.33
N LYS A 99 -35.85 -17.50 12.25
CA LYS A 99 -35.72 -18.92 12.63
C LYS A 99 -35.81 -19.85 11.41
N ASP A 100 -36.86 -19.71 10.61
CA ASP A 100 -37.15 -20.60 9.46
C ASP A 100 -37.04 -19.91 8.10
N LYS A 101 -36.76 -18.60 8.07
CA LYS A 101 -36.74 -17.78 6.86
C LYS A 101 -35.51 -16.87 6.80
N LEU A 102 -35.09 -16.52 5.59
CA LEU A 102 -34.06 -15.53 5.31
C LEU A 102 -34.67 -14.41 4.46
N VAL A 103 -34.33 -13.17 4.81
CA VAL A 103 -34.73 -11.99 4.04
C VAL A 103 -33.52 -11.48 3.25
N PHE A 104 -33.67 -11.46 1.93
CA PHE A 104 -32.67 -11.00 0.99
C PHE A 104 -33.04 -9.63 0.44
N ARG A 105 -32.07 -8.73 0.37
CA ARG A 105 -32.14 -7.53 -0.46
C ARG A 105 -31.50 -7.83 -1.82
N THR A 106 -32.34 -7.86 -2.84
CA THR A 106 -31.97 -8.02 -4.25
C THR A 106 -32.07 -6.69 -4.99
N GLU A 107 -31.66 -6.64 -6.25
CA GLU A 107 -31.81 -5.45 -7.10
C GLU A 107 -33.28 -5.08 -7.35
N LEU A 108 -34.19 -6.06 -7.29
CA LEU A 108 -35.63 -5.88 -7.49
C LEU A 108 -36.40 -5.57 -6.18
N GLY A 109 -35.73 -5.64 -5.02
CA GLY A 109 -36.33 -5.41 -3.71
C GLY A 109 -36.07 -6.53 -2.71
N PHE A 110 -36.94 -6.64 -1.72
CA PHE A 110 -36.81 -7.62 -0.65
C PHE A 110 -37.52 -8.93 -1.01
N VAL A 111 -36.84 -10.05 -0.78
CA VAL A 111 -37.38 -11.39 -1.01
C VAL A 111 -37.22 -12.21 0.26
N GLU A 112 -38.31 -12.79 0.76
CA GLU A 112 -38.29 -13.69 1.90
C GLU A 112 -38.35 -15.14 1.40
N ILE A 113 -37.37 -15.95 1.81
CA ILE A 113 -37.25 -17.35 1.37
C ILE A 113 -37.12 -18.26 2.59
N GLU A 114 -37.82 -19.38 2.58
CA GLU A 114 -37.71 -20.40 3.63
C GLU A 114 -36.37 -21.14 3.54
N LYS A 115 -35.72 -21.36 4.68
CA LYS A 115 -34.41 -22.04 4.75
C LYS A 115 -34.45 -23.44 4.13
N SER A 116 -35.56 -24.15 4.26
CA SER A 116 -35.79 -25.48 3.68
C SER A 116 -35.74 -25.50 2.15
N LYS A 117 -35.96 -24.36 1.50
CA LYS A 117 -35.92 -24.22 0.03
C LYS A 117 -34.53 -23.91 -0.50
N ILE A 118 -33.51 -23.76 0.36
CA ILE A 118 -32.14 -23.40 -0.03
C ILE A 118 -31.27 -24.66 0.02
N GLN A 119 -30.75 -25.08 -1.13
CA GLN A 119 -29.94 -26.31 -1.24
C GLN A 119 -28.54 -26.15 -0.63
N ASN A 120 -27.94 -24.95 -0.74
CA ASN A 120 -26.56 -24.69 -0.33
C ASN A 120 -26.48 -23.90 0.98
N LEU A 121 -27.40 -24.14 1.92
CA LEU A 121 -27.43 -23.39 3.17
C LEU A 121 -26.28 -23.86 4.08
N ASN A 122 -25.22 -23.06 4.17
CA ASN A 122 -24.12 -23.30 5.08
C ASN A 122 -24.28 -22.36 6.29
N GLU A 123 -24.68 -22.88 7.45
CA GLU A 123 -25.04 -22.06 8.63
C GLU A 123 -23.89 -21.14 9.08
N ASN A 124 -22.64 -21.60 8.95
CA ASN A 124 -21.44 -20.82 9.24
C ASN A 124 -21.24 -19.59 8.33
N SER A 125 -21.96 -19.51 7.20
CA SER A 125 -21.86 -18.38 6.26
C SER A 125 -22.92 -17.30 6.50
N LEU A 126 -23.89 -17.54 7.39
CA LEU A 126 -24.99 -16.62 7.69
C LEU A 126 -24.56 -15.48 8.63
N GLU A 127 -23.50 -15.69 9.42
CA GLU A 127 -22.91 -14.70 10.33
C GLU A 127 -21.59 -14.15 9.78
N LYS A 128 -21.60 -13.66 8.53
CA LYS A 128 -20.43 -12.93 8.02
C LYS A 128 -20.45 -11.51 8.55
N GLU A 129 -19.45 -11.16 9.37
CA GLU A 129 -19.13 -9.77 9.68
C GLU A 129 -18.96 -8.96 8.39
N SER A 130 -19.28 -7.67 8.46
CA SER A 130 -19.06 -6.74 7.36
C SER A 130 -17.59 -6.79 6.93
N PRO A 131 -17.29 -7.12 5.66
CA PRO A 131 -15.92 -7.29 5.21
C PRO A 131 -15.16 -5.97 5.35
N ASN A 132 -13.87 -6.05 5.64
CA ASN A 132 -13.00 -4.87 5.63
C ASN A 132 -12.03 -4.95 4.46
N LEU A 133 -11.67 -3.80 3.88
CA LEU A 133 -10.69 -3.76 2.80
C LEU A 133 -9.34 -4.28 3.33
N PRO A 134 -8.73 -5.29 2.68
CA PRO A 134 -7.46 -5.84 3.14
C PRO A 134 -6.34 -4.80 3.18
N ASP A 135 -5.52 -4.85 4.22
CA ASP A 135 -4.36 -3.97 4.40
C ASP A 135 -3.31 -4.11 3.28
N LYS A 136 -3.33 -5.22 2.52
CA LYS A 136 -2.45 -5.41 1.35
C LYS A 136 -2.69 -4.39 0.23
N TYR A 137 -3.85 -3.74 0.20
CA TYR A 137 -4.15 -2.69 -0.78
C TYR A 137 -3.95 -1.29 -0.21
N LEU A 138 -3.62 -1.13 1.07
CA LEU A 138 -3.51 0.18 1.70
C LEU A 138 -2.38 0.97 1.04
N SER A 139 -2.71 2.07 0.38
CA SER A 139 -1.73 2.94 -0.25
C SER A 139 -1.27 4.01 0.73
N GLY A 140 0.04 4.26 0.80
CA GLY A 140 0.59 5.34 1.62
C GLY A 140 1.32 4.88 2.89
N ARG A 141 1.74 3.60 2.96
CA ARG A 141 2.84 3.26 3.87
C ARG A 141 4.12 3.91 3.36
N SER A 142 4.81 4.61 4.26
CA SER A 142 6.11 5.22 3.99
C SER A 142 7.03 4.22 3.27
N GLY A 143 7.53 4.56 2.08
CA GLY A 143 8.47 3.73 1.30
C GLY A 143 7.89 2.90 0.14
N GLU A 144 6.57 2.90 -0.10
CA GLU A 144 5.97 2.12 -1.21
C GLU A 144 6.24 2.73 -2.59
N ASN A 145 6.89 1.96 -3.47
CA ASN A 145 7.21 2.32 -4.88
C ASN A 145 7.93 3.66 -5.09
N LEU A 146 8.51 4.23 -4.03
CA LEU A 146 9.32 5.45 -4.13
C LEU A 146 10.67 5.13 -4.75
N LEU A 147 11.17 6.05 -5.56
CA LEU A 147 12.52 6.06 -6.09
C LEU A 147 13.33 7.06 -5.27
N TYR A 148 14.34 6.59 -4.57
CA TYR A 148 15.29 7.44 -3.87
C TYR A 148 16.57 7.53 -4.69
N VAL A 149 17.09 8.74 -4.82
CA VAL A 149 18.39 9.02 -5.41
C VAL A 149 19.15 9.86 -4.40
N GLY A 150 20.36 9.47 -4.08
CA GLY A 150 21.14 10.15 -3.06
C GLY A 150 22.64 9.96 -3.24
N GLY A 151 23.38 10.66 -2.38
CA GLY A 151 24.83 10.54 -2.29
C GLY A 151 25.25 9.98 -0.95
N SER A 152 26.34 9.22 -0.94
CA SER A 152 27.03 8.79 0.27
C SER A 152 28.40 9.47 0.34
N LEU A 153 28.83 9.80 1.57
CA LEU A 153 30.21 10.16 1.88
C LEU A 153 30.66 9.20 2.96
N PHE A 154 31.85 8.63 2.78
CA PHE A 154 32.40 7.71 3.77
C PHE A 154 33.89 7.96 4.00
N ILE A 155 34.29 7.74 5.24
CA ILE A 155 35.67 7.78 5.67
C ILE A 155 35.88 6.50 6.48
N SER A 156 36.72 5.60 5.96
CA SER A 156 37.09 4.38 6.65
C SER A 156 38.51 4.50 7.20
N ASN A 157 38.63 4.34 8.51
CA ASN A 157 39.90 4.11 9.17
C ASN A 157 40.06 2.61 9.38
N TYR A 158 41.04 1.99 8.71
CA TYR A 158 41.36 0.60 8.97
C TYR A 158 41.98 0.49 10.37
N ASN A 159 41.22 -0.08 11.32
CA ASN A 159 41.66 -0.23 12.70
C ASN A 159 42.84 -1.20 12.79
N ARG A 160 43.88 -0.72 13.47
CA ARG A 160 45.18 -1.37 13.68
C ARG A 160 45.02 -2.68 14.46
N THR A 161 45.44 -3.79 13.86
CA THR A 161 45.74 -5.01 14.62
C THR A 161 47.13 -5.48 14.23
N PHE A 162 48.00 -5.57 15.24
CA PHE A 162 49.35 -6.15 15.27
C PHE A 162 50.25 -5.92 14.03
N SER A 163 51.15 -4.94 14.16
CA SER A 163 52.51 -4.99 13.59
C SER A 163 52.79 -4.50 12.16
N GLN A 164 52.06 -3.54 11.56
CA GLN A 164 52.58 -2.83 10.37
C GLN A 164 52.22 -1.34 10.32
N LYS A 165 53.25 -0.47 10.39
CA LYS A 165 53.15 0.97 10.10
C LYS A 165 53.05 1.17 8.59
N ARG A 166 51.85 1.44 8.06
CA ARG A 166 51.52 2.18 6.80
C ARG A 166 50.18 1.72 6.20
N SER A 167 49.05 1.99 6.86
CA SER A 167 47.75 1.96 6.19
C SER A 167 47.13 3.35 6.28
N PRO A 168 46.94 4.05 5.16
CA PRO A 168 46.19 5.29 5.15
C PRO A 168 44.69 5.02 5.31
N GLY A 169 43.98 5.94 5.96
CA GLY A 169 42.52 5.96 5.91
C GLY A 169 42.05 6.14 4.47
N ALA A 170 40.98 5.47 4.08
CA ALA A 170 40.35 5.65 2.78
C ALA A 170 39.17 6.60 2.92
N GLY A 171 39.09 7.58 2.03
CA GLY A 171 37.95 8.49 1.92
C GLY A 171 37.30 8.37 0.56
N GLY A 172 35.98 8.46 0.51
CA GLY A 172 35.23 8.28 -0.72
C GLY A 172 33.85 8.92 -0.71
N ALA A 173 33.28 8.93 -1.90
CA ALA A 173 31.93 9.37 -2.15
C ALA A 173 31.24 8.39 -3.09
N GLY A 174 29.93 8.28 -2.97
CA GLY A 174 29.12 7.44 -3.83
C GLY A 174 27.79 8.07 -4.19
N LEU A 175 27.17 7.49 -5.20
CA LEU A 175 25.79 7.76 -5.57
C LEU A 175 25.01 6.46 -5.50
N PHE A 176 23.78 6.55 -5.01
CA PHE A 176 22.88 5.43 -4.97
C PHE A 176 21.54 5.77 -5.59
N ILE A 177 20.91 4.71 -6.10
CA ILE A 177 19.52 4.70 -6.55
C ILE A 177 18.82 3.51 -5.89
N GLU A 178 17.70 3.76 -5.24
CA GLU A 178 16.93 2.77 -4.50
C GLU A 178 15.46 2.82 -4.90
N LYS A 179 14.86 1.66 -5.12
CA LYS A 179 13.46 1.54 -5.49
C LYS A 179 12.72 0.60 -4.54
N GLY A 180 11.63 1.11 -3.94
CA GLY A 180 10.72 0.31 -3.11
C GLY A 180 9.93 -0.72 -3.93
N PHE A 181 9.67 -1.90 -3.36
CA PHE A 181 8.79 -2.90 -3.98
C PHE A 181 7.33 -2.45 -3.93
N ILE A 182 6.56 -2.84 -4.96
CA ILE A 182 5.12 -2.54 -5.04
C ILE A 182 4.31 -3.45 -4.10
N ASN A 183 4.68 -4.73 -4.00
CA ASN A 183 3.91 -5.74 -3.26
C ASN A 183 4.49 -6.09 -1.88
N HIS A 184 5.64 -5.51 -1.52
CA HIS A 184 6.31 -5.74 -0.24
C HIS A 184 6.70 -4.41 0.40
N PRO A 185 5.80 -3.81 1.20
CA PRO A 185 6.06 -2.55 1.89
C PRO A 185 7.34 -2.66 2.72
N LEU A 186 8.11 -1.57 2.79
CA LEU A 186 9.40 -1.47 3.51
C LEU A 186 10.56 -2.29 2.92
N TRP A 187 10.32 -3.09 1.88
CA TRP A 187 11.41 -3.70 1.12
C TRP A 187 11.79 -2.80 -0.05
N PHE A 188 13.08 -2.78 -0.39
CA PHE A 188 13.60 -2.05 -1.54
C PHE A 188 14.79 -2.80 -2.16
N PHE A 189 15.11 -2.47 -3.40
CA PHE A 189 16.37 -2.85 -4.02
C PHE A 189 17.13 -1.60 -4.41
N GLY A 190 18.46 -1.67 -4.39
CA GLY A 190 19.31 -0.53 -4.65
C GLY A 190 20.57 -0.88 -5.41
N PHE A 191 21.11 0.15 -6.04
CA PHE A 191 22.40 0.15 -6.70
C PHE A 191 23.24 1.30 -6.15
N LEU A 192 24.49 1.00 -5.79
CA LEU A 192 25.44 1.94 -5.20
C LEU A 192 26.73 1.90 -6.00
N SER A 193 27.15 3.07 -6.47
CA SER A 193 28.43 3.31 -7.14
C SER A 193 29.30 4.20 -6.27
N GLU A 194 30.39 3.67 -5.74
CA GLU A 194 31.28 4.35 -4.81
C GLU A 194 32.70 4.44 -5.36
N TYR A 195 33.30 5.62 -5.22
CA TYR A 195 34.71 5.85 -5.52
C TYR A 195 35.44 6.29 -4.27
N SER A 196 36.57 5.65 -3.96
CA SER A 196 37.41 6.02 -2.83
C SER A 196 38.89 5.96 -3.15
N VAL A 197 39.66 6.71 -2.36
CA VAL A 197 41.12 6.78 -2.47
C VAL A 197 41.75 6.57 -1.10
N ALA A 198 42.76 5.71 -1.06
CA ALA A 198 43.60 5.41 0.10
C ALA A 198 45.05 5.87 -0.20
N PRO A 199 45.49 7.03 0.33
CA PRO A 199 46.80 7.61 0.02
C PRO A 199 47.94 7.02 0.86
N GLY A 200 48.76 6.12 0.29
CA GLY A 200 49.86 5.46 1.01
C GLY A 200 51.20 6.19 0.97
N ALA A 201 52.19 5.67 1.72
CA ALA A 201 53.53 6.27 1.81
C ALA A 201 54.38 6.14 0.53
N GLN A 202 53.97 5.31 -0.42
CA GLN A 202 54.69 5.04 -1.68
C GLN A 202 53.76 5.19 -2.91
N GLY A 203 52.63 5.87 -2.76
CA GLY A 203 51.62 5.97 -3.82
C GLY A 203 50.20 5.80 -3.27
N SER A 204 49.19 5.89 -4.13
CA SER A 204 47.78 5.78 -3.74
C SER A 204 47.11 4.55 -4.35
N ILE A 205 46.13 4.01 -3.63
CA ILE A 205 45.22 2.99 -4.15
C ILE A 205 43.86 3.65 -4.32
N SER A 206 43.24 3.54 -5.49
CA SER A 206 41.84 3.91 -5.70
C SER A 206 40.98 2.66 -5.82
N PHE A 207 39.77 2.76 -5.30
CA PHE A 207 38.75 1.73 -5.35
C PHE A 207 37.51 2.30 -6.02
N TRP A 208 36.97 1.55 -6.98
CA TRP A 208 35.67 1.84 -7.58
C TRP A 208 34.75 0.65 -7.37
N ASN A 209 33.77 0.81 -6.47
CA ASN A 209 32.85 -0.23 -6.04
C ASN A 209 31.48 -0.04 -6.71
N GLN A 210 30.96 -1.12 -7.29
CA GLN A 210 29.63 -1.20 -7.87
C GLN A 210 28.87 -2.31 -7.15
N SER A 211 27.86 -1.95 -6.37
CA SER A 211 27.13 -2.88 -5.50
C SER A 211 25.64 -2.87 -5.80
N LEU A 212 25.04 -4.06 -5.81
CA LEU A 212 23.60 -4.28 -5.84
C LEU A 212 23.17 -4.89 -4.51
N TYR A 213 22.06 -4.40 -3.96
CA TYR A 213 21.56 -4.88 -2.68
C TYR A 213 20.03 -4.87 -2.61
N VAL A 214 19.52 -5.72 -1.73
CA VAL A 214 18.13 -5.73 -1.29
C VAL A 214 18.12 -5.27 0.16
N GLY A 215 17.23 -4.34 0.47
CA GLY A 215 17.07 -3.76 1.79
C GLY A 215 15.69 -3.98 2.38
N LYS A 216 15.63 -4.04 3.72
CA LYS A 216 14.38 -4.03 4.48
C LYS A 216 14.44 -2.97 5.57
N GLN A 217 13.49 -2.04 5.54
CA GLN A 217 13.29 -1.03 6.57
C GLN A 217 12.45 -1.60 7.71
N LEU A 218 12.77 -1.25 8.96
CA LEU A 218 11.96 -1.62 10.13
C LEU A 218 10.89 -0.57 10.48
N GLY A 219 10.86 0.56 9.76
CA GLY A 219 9.93 1.67 9.96
C GLY A 219 10.12 2.74 8.88
N ALA A 220 9.53 3.91 9.08
CA ALA A 220 9.55 5.00 8.09
C ALA A 220 10.95 5.57 7.82
N SER A 221 11.89 5.46 8.76
CA SER A 221 13.25 5.99 8.62
C SER A 221 14.20 5.34 9.63
N ALA A 222 14.80 4.21 9.23
CA ALA A 222 15.77 3.41 10.00
C ALA A 222 15.24 2.83 11.34
N PRO A 223 15.85 1.74 11.87
CA PRO A 223 16.93 0.95 11.29
C PRO A 223 16.51 0.16 10.04
N TYR A 224 17.48 -0.18 9.19
CA TYR A 224 17.28 -1.00 7.99
C TYR A 224 18.41 -2.03 7.87
N PHE A 225 18.10 -3.14 7.21
CA PHE A 225 19.07 -4.19 6.86
C PHE A 225 19.34 -4.15 5.37
N LEU A 226 20.60 -4.30 4.98
CA LEU A 226 21.00 -4.46 3.58
C LEU A 226 21.67 -5.83 3.41
N PHE A 227 21.30 -6.52 2.34
CA PHE A 227 21.96 -7.75 1.89
C PHE A 227 22.26 -7.62 0.40
N GLY A 228 23.51 -7.82 0.01
CA GLY A 228 23.92 -7.56 -1.37
C GLY A 228 25.33 -8.02 -1.67
N GLY A 229 25.73 -7.77 -2.91
CA GLY A 229 27.05 -8.09 -3.42
C GLY A 229 27.47 -7.09 -4.49
N GLY A 230 28.76 -7.01 -4.74
CA GLY A 230 29.31 -6.04 -5.67
C GLY A 230 30.67 -6.44 -6.21
N VAL A 231 31.12 -5.67 -7.19
CA VAL A 231 32.45 -5.78 -7.77
C VAL A 231 33.24 -4.52 -7.45
N THR A 232 34.51 -4.68 -7.11
CA THR A 232 35.41 -3.57 -6.82
C THR A 232 36.57 -3.61 -7.79
N SER A 233 36.74 -2.53 -8.56
CA SER A 233 37.96 -2.28 -9.31
C SER A 233 38.99 -1.63 -8.41
N VAL A 234 40.22 -2.12 -8.47
CA VAL A 234 41.35 -1.62 -7.68
C VAL A 234 42.42 -1.13 -8.63
N GLN A 235 42.85 0.12 -8.46
CA GLN A 235 43.92 0.71 -9.24
C GLN A 235 45.01 1.25 -8.31
N TRP A 236 46.26 0.88 -8.60
CA TRP A 236 47.41 1.37 -7.88
C TRP A 236 48.15 2.43 -8.69
N LYS A 237 48.46 3.55 -8.04
CA LYS A 237 49.29 4.62 -8.60
C LYS A 237 50.56 4.72 -7.76
N ASN A 238 51.68 4.29 -8.33
CA ASN A 238 52.99 4.43 -7.71
C ASN A 238 53.56 5.83 -7.98
N ASP A 239 54.15 6.45 -6.97
CA ASP A 239 54.82 7.75 -7.11
C ASP A 239 56.33 7.47 -7.25
N SER A 240 56.78 7.25 -8.49
CA SER A 240 58.21 7.05 -8.79
C SER A 240 58.92 8.40 -8.80
N ARG A 241 59.39 8.83 -7.64
CA ARG A 241 60.43 9.88 -7.50
C ARG A 241 61.78 9.26 -7.22
#